data_AF-A0A183JKX7-F1
#
_entry.id   AF-A0A183JKX7-F1
#
_cell.length_a   1.000
_cell.length_b   1.000
_cell.length_c   1.000
_cell.angle_alpha   90.00
_cell.angle_beta   90.00
_cell.angle_gamma   90.00
#
_symmetry.space_group_name_H-M   'P 1'
#
loop_
_entity.id
_entity.type
_entity.pdbx_description
1 polymer ?
#
loop_
_entity_poly.entity_id
_entity_poly.type
_entity_poly.pdbx_seq_one_letter_code
_entity_poly.pdbx_strand_id
1 'polypeptide(L)'
;VVRDHRAGYTQSLRNLETAKERSNRLVSSGNSDFLVVTKSSIMLGLGETEKEVMIALKDLRQAGVDCVTIGQYVQPTKRHLKVSQCQFLIYSNFTKINSFSDL
;
A
#
# COMPACT_ATOMS: atom_id res chain seq x y z
N VAL A 1 -1.78 5.17 20.24
CA VAL A 1 -1.81 4.53 18.91
C VAL A 1 -2.81 5.29 18.04
N VAL A 2 -2.36 5.97 16.99
CA VAL A 2 -3.26 6.66 16.03
C VAL A 2 -3.66 5.64 14.97
N ARG A 3 -4.46 4.64 15.35
CA ARG A 3 -5.07 3.69 14.41
C ARG A 3 -6.57 3.78 14.63
N ASP A 4 -7.31 4.12 13.57
CA ASP A 4 -8.77 4.01 13.61
C ASP A 4 -9.11 2.52 13.69
N HIS A 5 -9.87 2.12 14.71
CA HIS A 5 -10.23 0.72 14.91
C HIS A 5 -11.06 0.14 13.75
N ARG A 6 -11.68 1.00 12.93
CA ARG A 6 -12.46 0.62 11.75
C ARG A 6 -11.56 0.33 10.54
N ALA A 7 -10.31 0.80 10.56
CA ALA A 7 -9.37 0.67 9.47
C ALA A 7 -8.35 -0.46 9.76
N GLY A 8 -8.82 -1.71 9.66
CA GLY A 8 -7.98 -2.89 9.81
C GLY A 8 -7.15 -3.18 8.56
N TYR A 9 -5.96 -3.76 8.75
CA TYR A 9 -5.06 -4.17 7.66
C TYR A 9 -5.73 -5.18 6.71
N THR A 10 -6.20 -6.31 7.26
CA THR A 10 -6.88 -7.37 6.51
C THR A 10 -8.16 -6.87 5.82
N GLN A 11 -8.91 -5.99 6.49
CA GLN A 11 -10.12 -5.40 5.91
C GLN A 11 -9.79 -4.54 4.68
N SER A 12 -8.71 -3.75 4.77
CA SER A 12 -8.26 -2.90 3.67
C SER A 12 -7.82 -3.73 2.46
N LEU A 13 -7.07 -4.82 2.68
CA LEU A 13 -6.68 -5.75 1.62
C LEU A 13 -7.89 -6.40 0.95
N ARG A 14 -8.85 -6.90 1.74
CA ARG A 14 -10.08 -7.51 1.22
C ARG A 14 -10.89 -6.55 0.35
N ASN A 15 -10.93 -5.26 0.72
CA ASN A 15 -11.62 -4.26 -0.07
C ASN A 15 -10.96 -4.08 -1.45
N LEU A 16 -9.62 -4.06 -1.50
CA LEU A 16 -8.86 -3.94 -2.74
C LEU A 16 -9.07 -5.15 -3.65
N GLU A 17 -8.99 -6.35 -3.07
CA GLU A 17 -9.25 -7.61 -3.78
C GLU A 17 -10.68 -7.64 -4.35
N THR A 18 -11.68 -7.33 -3.52
CA THR A 18 -13.09 -7.30 -3.95
C THR A 18 -13.31 -6.28 -5.08
N ALA A 19 -12.65 -5.12 -5.02
CA ALA A 19 -12.74 -4.12 -6.07
C ALA A 19 -12.17 -4.64 -7.40
N LYS A 20 -11.01 -5.29 -7.36
CA LYS A 20 -10.36 -5.86 -8.54
C LYS A 20 -11.16 -7.02 -9.13
N GLU A 21 -11.63 -7.94 -8.29
CA GLU A 21 -12.45 -9.08 -8.72
C GLU A 21 -13.75 -8.65 -9.42
N ARG A 22 -14.44 -7.65 -8.86
CA ARG A 22 -15.68 -7.12 -9.45
C ARG A 22 -15.41 -6.46 -10.80
N SER A 23 -14.37 -5.65 -10.88
CA SER A 23 -13.90 -5.08 -12.15
C SER A 23 -13.64 -6.17 -13.19
N ASN A 24 -12.83 -7.17 -12.85
CA ASN A 24 -12.49 -8.25 -13.78
C ASN A 24 -13.72 -9.05 -14.21
N ARG A 25 -14.67 -9.31 -13.31
CA ARG A 25 -15.92 -10.00 -13.63
C ARG A 25 -16.77 -9.25 -14.65
N LEU A 26 -16.88 -7.93 -14.49
CA LEU A 26 -17.66 -7.08 -15.40
C LEU A 26 -16.99 -6.97 -16.77
N VAL A 27 -15.66 -6.83 -16.80
CA VAL A 27 -14.88 -6.84 -18.05
C VAL A 27 -15.06 -8.17 -18.79
N SER A 28 -15.00 -9.31 -18.10
CA SER A 28 -15.23 -10.64 -18.69
C SER A 28 -16.66 -10.84 -19.22
N SER A 29 -17.64 -10.10 -18.70
CA SER A 29 -19.03 -10.11 -19.22
C SER A 29 -19.22 -9.27 -20.49
N GLY A 30 -18.15 -8.67 -21.03
CA GLY A 30 -18.19 -7.89 -22.27
C GLY A 30 -18.36 -6.39 -22.06
N ASN A 31 -18.30 -5.91 -20.81
CA ASN A 31 -18.37 -4.48 -20.50
C ASN A 31 -17.01 -3.97 -20.01
N SER A 32 -16.19 -3.50 -20.96
CA SER A 32 -14.83 -3.00 -20.71
C SER A 32 -14.78 -1.66 -19.97
N ASP A 33 -15.90 -0.93 -19.89
CA ASP A 33 -15.95 0.39 -19.22
C ASP A 33 -15.81 0.28 -17.70
N PHE A 34 -15.98 -0.93 -17.15
CA PHE A 34 -15.84 -1.21 -15.72
C PHE A 34 -14.45 -1.66 -15.29
N LEU A 35 -13.43 -1.51 -16.15
CA LEU A 35 -12.05 -1.76 -15.77
C LEU A 35 -11.58 -0.73 -14.73
N VAL A 36 -11.42 -1.18 -13.48
CA VAL A 36 -10.95 -0.34 -12.37
C VAL A 36 -9.45 -0.57 -12.13
N VAL A 37 -8.69 0.52 -12.14
CA VAL A 37 -7.29 0.54 -11.69
C VAL A 37 -7.26 0.69 -10.17
N THR A 38 -6.66 -0.26 -9.48
CA THR A 38 -6.53 -0.28 -8.02
C THR A 38 -5.22 0.38 -7.60
N LYS A 39 -5.32 1.33 -6.67
CA LYS A 39 -4.16 2.06 -6.13
C LYS A 39 -4.14 1.99 -4.60
N SER A 40 -2.95 1.81 -4.04
CA SER A 40 -2.71 1.89 -2.60
C SER A 40 -1.49 2.76 -2.29
N SER A 41 -1.36 3.16 -1.03
CA SER A 41 -0.24 3.98 -0.57
C SER A 41 0.27 3.50 0.79
N ILE A 42 1.59 3.46 0.96
CA ILE A 42 2.25 3.16 2.23
C ILE A 42 3.02 4.40 2.69
N MET A 43 2.77 4.85 3.91
CA MET A 43 3.56 5.91 4.54
C MET A 43 4.63 5.28 5.44
N LEU A 44 5.88 5.64 5.17
CA LEU A 44 7.04 5.24 5.97
C LEU A 44 7.36 6.30 7.03
N GLY A 45 8.06 5.90 8.09
CA GLY A 45 8.52 6.77 9.17
C GLY A 45 7.72 6.67 10.47
N LEU A 46 6.91 5.62 10.64
CA LEU A 46 6.09 5.39 11.84
C LEU A 46 6.66 4.29 12.75
N GLY A 47 7.81 3.71 12.39
CA GLY A 47 8.50 2.67 13.16
C GLY A 47 8.39 1.27 12.56
N GLU A 48 7.94 1.18 11.31
CA GLU A 48 7.95 -0.04 10.53
C GLU A 48 9.38 -0.52 10.20
N THR A 49 9.53 -1.83 10.05
CA THR A 49 10.76 -2.47 9.59
C THR A 49 10.71 -2.70 8.08
N GLU A 50 11.88 -2.81 7.43
CA GLU A 50 11.98 -3.11 6.00
C GLU A 50 11.25 -4.41 5.63
N LYS A 51 11.33 -5.43 6.49
CA LYS A 51 10.63 -6.71 6.29
C LYS A 51 9.11 -6.54 6.28
N GLU A 52 8.56 -5.74 7.19
CA GLU A 52 7.12 -5.46 7.21
C GLU A 52 6.66 -4.72 5.97
N VAL A 53 7.46 -3.76 5.48
CA VAL A 53 7.15 -3.04 4.23
C VAL A 53 7.16 -3.99 3.04
N MET A 54 8.16 -4.88 2.95
CA MET A 54 8.25 -5.88 1.88
C MET A 54 7.07 -6.87 1.92
N ILE A 55 6.65 -7.31 3.09
CA ILE A 55 5.45 -8.15 3.26
C ILE A 55 4.21 -7.37 2.80
N ALA A 56 4.06 -6.12 3.23
CA ALA A 56 2.92 -5.29 2.83
C ALA A 56 2.84 -5.09 1.31
N LEU A 57 3.98 -4.89 0.63
CA LEU A 57 4.03 -4.79 -0.82
C LEU A 57 3.64 -6.10 -1.52
N LYS A 58 4.10 -7.25 -1.00
CA LYS A 58 3.69 -8.57 -1.51
C LYS A 58 2.20 -8.83 -1.29
N ASP A 59 1.65 -8.41 -0.18
CA ASP A 59 0.22 -8.56 0.11
C ASP A 59 -0.62 -7.68 -0.82
N LEU A 60 -0.19 -6.44 -1.08
CA LEU A 60 -0.84 -5.57 -2.06
C LEU A 60 -0.76 -6.14 -3.48
N ARG A 61 0.36 -6.77 -3.84
CA ARG A 61 0.51 -7.46 -5.13
C ARG A 61 -0.46 -8.62 -5.26
N GLN A 62 -0.55 -9.46 -4.23
CA GLN A 62 -1.48 -10.59 -4.18
C GLN A 62 -2.94 -10.12 -4.24
N ALA A 63 -3.27 -9.00 -3.62
CA ALA A 63 -4.60 -8.38 -3.69
C ALA A 63 -4.93 -7.75 -5.06
N GLY A 64 -4.03 -7.82 -6.04
CA GLY A 64 -4.27 -7.31 -7.39
C GLY A 64 -4.22 -5.78 -7.48
N VAL A 65 -3.41 -5.13 -6.64
CA VAL A 65 -3.16 -3.68 -6.72
C VAL A 65 -2.24 -3.36 -7.91
N ASP A 66 -2.67 -2.43 -8.76
CA ASP A 66 -1.93 -2.05 -9.96
C ASP A 66 -0.84 -1.01 -9.67
N CYS A 67 -1.10 -0.09 -8.75
CA CYS A 67 -0.19 0.99 -8.41
C CYS A 67 -0.03 1.14 -6.90
N VAL A 68 1.22 1.22 -6.44
CA VAL A 68 1.53 1.53 -5.03
C VAL A 68 2.44 2.73 -4.97
N THR A 69 2.08 3.69 -4.12
CA THR A 69 2.92 4.86 -3.83
C THR A 69 3.51 4.75 -2.43
N ILE A 70 4.82 4.87 -2.34
CA ILE A 70 5.53 4.92 -1.07
C ILE A 70 5.82 6.39 -0.75
N GLY A 71 5.30 6.86 0.37
CA GLY A 71 5.40 8.25 0.78
C GLY A 71 6.07 8.41 2.13
N GLN A 72 6.60 9.60 2.37
CA GLN A 72 7.22 9.93 3.65
C GLN A 72 6.17 10.50 4.59
N TYR A 73 6.03 9.92 5.78
CA TYR A 73 5.32 10.59 6.87
C TYR A 73 6.09 11.84 7.31
N VAL A 74 5.49 13.00 7.10
CA VAL A 74 5.99 14.28 7.59
C VAL A 74 5.15 14.67 8.79
N GLN A 75 5.79 14.80 9.96
CA GLN A 75 5.10 15.19 11.19
C GLN A 75 4.51 16.62 11.01
N PRO A 76 3.17 16.79 11.01
CA PRO A 76 2.57 18.11 10.76
C PRO A 76 2.80 19.10 11.90
N THR A 77 2.74 18.62 13.14
CA THR A 77 3.00 19.42 14.35
C THR A 77 3.64 18.57 15.44
N LYS A 78 4.27 19.20 16.44
CA LYS A 78 4.95 18.52 17.56
C LYS A 78 4.05 17.60 18.40
N ARG A 79 2.72 17.70 18.28
CA ARG A 79 1.74 16.86 18.99
C ARG A 79 1.43 15.53 18.27
N HIS A 80 1.80 15.40 17.00
CA HIS A 80 1.61 14.18 16.21
C HIS A 80 2.73 13.17 16.49
N LEU A 81 2.56 11.94 15.98
CA LEU A 81 3.55 10.88 16.10
C LEU A 81 4.95 11.38 15.66
N LYS A 82 5.96 11.11 16.48
CA LYS A 82 7.34 11.41 16.12
C LYS A 82 7.76 10.50 14.98
N VAL A 83 8.51 11.05 14.03
CA VAL A 83 9.10 10.29 12.93
C VAL A 83 10.17 9.35 13.51
N SER A 84 10.07 8.06 13.20
CA SER A 84 11.00 7.03 13.66
C SER A 84 12.26 6.97 12.77
N GLN A 85 13.43 6.76 13.39
CA GLN A 85 14.75 6.93 12.79
C GLN A 85 15.14 5.90 11.70
N CYS A 86 14.42 4.78 11.57
CA CYS A 86 14.64 3.77 10.50
C CYS A 86 14.44 4.33 9.07
N GLN A 87 13.91 5.54 8.96
CA GLN A 87 13.69 6.37 7.79
C GLN A 87 14.74 6.31 6.66
N PHE A 88 16.03 6.53 6.98
CA PHE A 88 17.02 6.85 5.93
C PHE A 88 17.54 5.62 5.19
N LEU A 89 17.62 4.47 5.88
CA LEU A 89 18.14 3.23 5.31
C LEU A 89 17.11 2.56 4.41
N ILE A 90 15.83 2.71 4.72
CA ILE A 90 14.74 2.13 3.94
C ILE A 90 14.61 2.85 2.58
N TYR A 91 14.59 4.20 2.58
CA TYR A 91 14.45 4.96 1.33
C TYR A 91 15.52 4.65 0.29
N SER A 92 16.78 4.47 0.72
CA SER A 92 17.89 4.17 -0.18
C SER A 92 17.78 2.79 -0.85
N ASN A 93 17.18 1.81 -0.17
CA ASN A 93 16.90 0.50 -0.74
C ASN A 93 15.67 0.50 -1.67
N PHE A 94 14.62 1.28 -1.33
CA PHE A 94 13.36 1.30 -2.12
C PHE A 94 13.47 2.03 -3.45
N THR A 95 14.39 2.98 -3.62
CA THR A 95 14.69 3.60 -4.93
C THR A 95 15.12 2.59 -6.01
N LYS A 96 15.42 1.34 -5.63
CA LYS A 96 15.77 0.27 -6.59
C LYS A 96 14.57 -0.51 -7.13
N ILE A 97 13.41 -0.45 -6.48
CA ILE A 97 12.20 -1.16 -6.92
C ILE A 97 11.42 -0.26 -7.87
N ASN A 98 11.85 -0.22 -9.13
CA ASN A 98 11.19 0.59 -10.17
C ASN A 98 10.06 -0.16 -10.87
N SER A 99 9.92 -1.47 -10.63
CA SER A 99 8.91 -2.32 -11.26
C SER A 99 8.34 -3.36 -10.29
N PHE A 100 7.02 -3.58 -10.36
CA PHE A 100 6.31 -4.64 -9.64
C PHE A 100 6.74 -6.06 -10.06
N SER A 101 7.52 -6.19 -11.14
CA SER A 101 8.11 -7.47 -11.58
C SER A 101 9.19 -8.00 -10.64
N ASP A 102 9.74 -7.14 -9.78
CA ASP A 102 10.91 -7.45 -8.96
C ASP A 102 10.53 -7.91 -7.54
N LEU A 103 9.22 -8.07 -7.27
CA LEU A 103 8.59 -8.45 -6.00
C LEU A 103 7.88 -9.81 -6.10
#